data_AF-A0A7C7D519-F1
#
_entry.id   AF-A0A7C7D519-F1
#
_cell.length_a   1.000
_cell.length_b   1.000
_cell.length_c   1.000
_cell.angle_alpha   90.00
_cell.angle_beta   90.00
_cell.angle_gamma   90.00
#
_symmetry.space_group_name_H-M   'P 1'
#
loop_
_entity.id
_entity.type
_entity.pdbx_description
1 polymer ?
#
loop_
_entity_poly.entity_id
_entity_poly.type
_entity_poly.pdbx_seq_one_letter_code
_entity_poly.pdbx_strand_id
1 'polypeptide(L)'
;MTMFDKITFKNLLEKARGNRSNEDYSRDSGVSRAYISNFLNLKRAIPPTPDILKKLADAAYDNVTYRDFMDVAGYLNSDEVSKEITELSLKLENLHQAIAQKHRILDRIHKYANIPIADERSDEEETPSRESIEFIEVQIAALENEVMEIISQLDLYKNIQQESINLSQSLDLDEDIQLIARGMQKLKEENPEDFDTVKRVLRSMSKKADEELKK
;
A
#
# COMPACT_ATOMS: atom_id res chain seq x y z
N MET A 1 -7.31 3.05 13.60
CA MET A 1 -5.97 3.64 13.45
C MET A 1 -5.00 2.48 13.38
N THR A 2 -5.02 1.71 12.29
CA THR A 2 -3.91 0.80 11.96
C THR A 2 -2.93 1.55 11.07
N MET A 3 -2.21 2.45 11.73
CA MET A 3 -0.99 3.05 11.21
C MET A 3 0.03 1.94 11.00
N PHE A 4 0.81 1.98 9.92
CA PHE A 4 1.93 1.07 9.72
C PHE A 4 2.80 1.00 10.98
N ASP A 5 2.73 -0.12 11.69
CA ASP A 5 3.50 -0.32 12.90
C ASP A 5 4.89 -0.83 12.52
N LYS A 6 5.81 0.12 12.36
CA LYS A 6 7.21 -0.15 12.00
C LYS A 6 7.89 -1.11 12.97
N ILE A 7 7.51 -1.11 14.25
CA ILE A 7 8.12 -1.96 15.28
C ILE A 7 7.64 -3.39 15.06
N THR A 8 6.33 -3.58 14.92
CA THR A 8 5.75 -4.90 14.62
C THR A 8 6.24 -5.43 13.28
N PHE A 9 6.33 -4.58 12.25
CA PHE A 9 6.90 -4.93 10.96
C PHE A 9 8.37 -5.35 11.06
N LYS A 10 9.20 -4.59 11.79
CA LYS A 10 10.60 -4.95 12.03
C LYS A 10 10.71 -6.33 12.67
N ASN A 11 9.92 -6.59 13.71
CA ASN A 11 9.97 -7.86 14.42
C ASN A 11 9.59 -9.04 13.51
N LEU A 12 8.58 -8.85 12.65
CA LEU A 12 8.21 -9.85 11.64
C LEU A 12 9.32 -10.04 10.61
N LEU A 13 9.97 -8.96 10.16
CA LEU A 13 11.08 -9.01 9.22
C LEU A 13 12.30 -9.72 9.80
N GLU A 14 12.59 -9.54 11.09
CA GLU A 14 13.67 -10.26 11.79
C GLU A 14 13.38 -11.77 11.85
N LYS A 15 12.13 -12.16 12.13
CA LYS A 15 11.69 -13.57 12.08
C LYS A 15 11.82 -14.15 10.67
N ALA A 16 11.30 -13.45 9.67
CA ALA A 16 11.37 -13.87 8.27
C ALA A 16 12.82 -14.03 7.79
N ARG A 17 13.72 -13.14 8.21
CA ARG A 17 15.16 -13.26 7.93
C ARG A 17 15.78 -14.48 8.63
N GLY A 18 15.36 -14.76 9.86
CA GLY A 18 15.96 -15.75 10.73
C GLY A 18 17.43 -15.41 11.03
N ASN A 19 18.29 -16.42 11.02
CA ASN A 19 19.72 -16.30 11.32
C ASN A 19 20.58 -15.77 10.15
N ARG A 20 19.97 -15.49 9.00
CA ARG A 20 20.68 -14.98 7.82
C ARG A 20 21.18 -13.56 8.03
N SER A 21 22.27 -13.20 7.35
CA SER A 21 22.68 -11.80 7.24
C SER A 21 21.70 -11.00 6.38
N ASN A 22 21.74 -9.67 6.49
CA ASN A 22 20.94 -8.81 5.60
C ASN A 22 21.34 -8.98 4.13
N GLU A 23 22.61 -9.28 3.86
CA GLU A 23 23.12 -9.62 2.53
C GLU A 23 22.47 -10.89 1.98
N ASP A 24 22.43 -11.95 2.79
CA ASP A 24 21.90 -13.24 2.35
C ASP A 24 20.40 -13.15 2.10
N TYR A 25 19.65 -12.56 3.02
CA TYR A 25 18.22 -12.42 2.84
C TYR A 25 17.86 -11.45 1.70
N SER A 26 18.69 -10.43 1.46
CA SER A 26 18.56 -9.57 0.28
C SER A 26 18.72 -10.35 -1.02
N ARG A 27 19.71 -11.24 -1.09
CA ARG A 27 19.95 -12.09 -2.25
C ARG A 27 18.80 -13.07 -2.48
N ASP A 28 18.31 -13.69 -1.40
CA ASP A 28 17.25 -14.70 -1.48
C ASP A 28 15.89 -14.08 -1.87
N SER A 29 15.54 -12.92 -1.30
CA SER A 29 14.27 -12.22 -1.59
C SER A 29 14.31 -11.36 -2.85
N GLY A 30 15.49 -11.03 -3.37
CA GLY A 30 15.66 -10.04 -4.43
C GLY A 30 15.32 -8.59 -4.02
N VAL A 31 15.12 -8.33 -2.72
CA VAL A 31 14.92 -6.99 -2.16
C VAL A 31 16.27 -6.43 -1.74
N SER A 32 16.56 -5.16 -2.03
CA SER A 32 17.90 -4.61 -1.77
C SER A 32 18.26 -4.60 -0.28
N ARG A 33 19.52 -4.91 0.03
CA ARG A 33 20.07 -4.92 1.39
C ARG A 33 19.84 -3.58 2.11
N ALA A 34 20.01 -2.47 1.41
CA ALA A 34 19.77 -1.14 1.95
C ALA A 34 18.29 -0.94 2.32
N TYR A 35 17.36 -1.46 1.50
CA TYR A 35 15.93 -1.41 1.77
C TYR A 35 15.57 -2.21 3.03
N ILE A 36 16.03 -3.47 3.13
CA ILE A 36 15.85 -4.32 4.32
C ILE A 36 16.44 -3.63 5.57
N SER A 37 17.68 -3.12 5.47
CA SER A 37 18.37 -2.44 6.56
C SER A 37 17.60 -1.20 7.05
N ASN A 38 16.96 -0.44 6.15
CA ASN A 38 16.17 0.71 6.53
C ASN A 38 14.94 0.34 7.39
N PHE A 39 14.28 -0.78 7.09
CA PHE A 39 13.17 -1.27 7.92
C PHE A 39 13.65 -1.83 9.26
N LEU A 40 14.73 -2.61 9.27
CA LEU A 40 15.33 -3.14 10.52
C LEU A 40 15.82 -2.02 11.47
N ASN A 41 16.19 -0.88 10.90
CA ASN A 41 16.60 0.32 11.64
C ASN A 41 15.49 1.36 11.82
N LEU A 42 14.22 1.03 11.52
CA LEU A 42 13.04 1.89 11.69
C LEU A 42 13.09 3.23 10.93
N LYS A 43 13.92 3.33 9.88
CA LYS A 43 14.12 4.56 9.10
C LYS A 43 12.98 4.87 8.12
N ARG A 44 12.10 3.89 7.83
CA ARG A 44 10.99 4.07 6.89
C ARG A 44 9.67 4.27 7.61
N ALA A 45 8.92 5.28 7.19
CA ALA A 45 7.58 5.57 7.71
C ALA A 45 6.44 4.97 6.90
N ILE A 46 6.76 4.56 5.68
CA ILE A 46 5.82 4.04 4.71
C ILE A 46 6.04 2.52 4.65
N PRO A 47 4.98 1.71 4.73
CA PRO A 47 5.09 0.26 4.56
C PRO A 47 5.65 -0.10 3.17
N PRO A 48 6.32 -1.25 3.01
CA PRO A 48 6.68 -1.74 1.68
C PRO A 48 5.43 -2.02 0.84
N THR A 49 5.57 -1.99 -0.49
CA THR A 49 4.45 -2.36 -1.38
C THR A 49 4.13 -3.85 -1.27
N PRO A 50 2.90 -4.27 -1.56
CA PRO A 50 2.50 -5.67 -1.57
C PRO A 50 3.46 -6.59 -2.37
N ASP A 51 3.87 -6.16 -3.57
CA ASP A 51 4.91 -6.86 -4.36
C ASP A 51 6.22 -7.09 -3.60
N ILE A 52 6.69 -6.11 -2.84
CA ILE A 52 7.90 -6.23 -2.03
C ILE A 52 7.65 -7.14 -0.83
N LEU A 53 6.48 -7.05 -0.19
CA LEU A 53 6.08 -7.94 0.89
C LEU A 53 6.03 -9.41 0.43
N LYS A 54 5.51 -9.66 -0.79
CA LYS A 54 5.49 -10.99 -1.39
C LYS A 54 6.89 -11.54 -1.59
N LYS A 55 7.80 -10.74 -2.17
CA LYS A 55 9.22 -11.12 -2.32
C LYS A 55 9.91 -11.46 -0.99
N LEU A 56 9.62 -10.69 0.06
CA LEU A 56 10.14 -10.96 1.40
C LEU A 56 9.57 -12.27 1.96
N ALA A 57 8.27 -12.50 1.78
CA ALA A 57 7.57 -13.70 2.24
C ALA A 57 8.02 -14.98 1.51
N ASP A 58 8.20 -14.92 0.19
CA ASP A 58 8.62 -16.07 -0.63
C ASP A 58 9.98 -16.63 -0.20
N ALA A 59 10.84 -15.77 0.36
CA ALA A 59 12.15 -16.14 0.89
C ALA A 59 12.18 -16.23 2.42
N ALA A 60 11.04 -16.17 3.11
CA ALA A 60 10.98 -16.07 4.56
C ALA A 60 11.20 -17.42 5.28
N TYR A 61 11.75 -17.33 6.48
CA TYR A 61 11.85 -18.43 7.44
C TYR A 61 10.73 -18.34 8.48
N ASP A 62 10.67 -19.34 9.37
CA ASP A 62 9.76 -19.41 10.52
C ASP A 62 8.26 -19.35 10.16
N ASN A 63 7.91 -19.87 8.97
CA ASN A 63 6.55 -19.85 8.43
C ASN A 63 5.92 -18.44 8.36
N VAL A 64 6.73 -17.38 8.27
CA VAL A 64 6.21 -16.04 8.02
C VAL A 64 5.62 -15.99 6.63
N THR A 65 4.33 -15.69 6.55
CA THR A 65 3.58 -15.69 5.30
C THR A 65 3.44 -14.29 4.71
N TYR A 66 3.04 -14.24 3.44
CA TYR A 66 2.66 -12.99 2.78
C TYR A 66 1.52 -12.29 3.53
N ARG A 67 0.56 -13.05 4.05
CA ARG A 67 -0.56 -12.53 4.83
C ARG A 67 -0.07 -11.85 6.12
N ASP A 68 0.88 -12.46 6.83
CA ASP A 68 1.44 -11.85 8.04
C ASP A 68 2.07 -10.50 7.74
N PHE A 69 2.84 -10.41 6.63
CA PHE A 69 3.42 -9.15 6.17
C PHE A 69 2.36 -8.11 5.79
N MET A 70 1.30 -8.52 5.08
CA MET A 70 0.18 -7.63 4.72
C MET A 70 -0.55 -7.11 5.96
N ASP A 71 -0.71 -7.95 7.00
CA ASP A 71 -1.37 -7.55 8.25
C ASP A 71 -0.57 -6.48 8.97
N VAL A 72 0.71 -6.75 9.24
CA VAL A 72 1.58 -5.79 9.97
C VAL A 72 1.89 -4.54 9.15
N ALA A 73 1.77 -4.61 7.82
CA ALA A 73 1.86 -3.45 6.94
C ALA A 73 0.59 -2.58 6.95
N GLY A 74 -0.51 -3.05 7.54
CA GLY A 74 -1.79 -2.35 7.63
C GLY A 74 -2.70 -2.58 6.41
N TYR A 75 -2.41 -3.57 5.57
CA TYR A 75 -3.09 -3.78 4.29
C TYR A 75 -4.31 -4.70 4.35
N LEU A 76 -4.48 -5.51 5.41
CA LEU A 76 -5.63 -6.41 5.54
C LEU A 76 -6.91 -5.71 6.04
N ASN A 77 -6.83 -4.45 6.49
CA ASN A 77 -7.99 -3.66 6.86
C ASN A 77 -8.54 -2.91 5.64
N SER A 78 -9.36 -3.59 4.83
CA SER A 78 -9.99 -3.01 3.62
C SER A 78 -10.70 -1.68 3.87
N ASP A 79 -11.36 -1.53 5.02
CA ASP A 79 -12.03 -0.29 5.42
C ASP A 79 -11.05 0.87 5.65
N GLU A 80 -9.86 0.59 6.19
CA GLU A 80 -8.85 1.61 6.43
C GLU A 80 -8.11 1.97 5.13
N VAL A 81 -7.79 0.99 4.28
CA VAL A 81 -7.25 1.25 2.93
C VAL A 81 -8.22 2.13 2.12
N SER A 82 -9.51 1.84 2.19
CA SER A 82 -10.54 2.64 1.50
C SER A 82 -10.66 4.06 2.04
N LYS A 83 -10.50 4.25 3.35
CA LYS A 83 -10.45 5.59 3.97
C LYS A 83 -9.23 6.38 3.50
N GLU A 84 -8.06 5.76 3.50
CA GLU A 84 -6.82 6.41 3.05
C GLU A 84 -6.92 6.84 1.59
N ILE A 85 -7.43 5.98 0.71
CA ILE A 85 -7.69 6.33 -0.70
C ILE A 85 -8.62 7.55 -0.79
N THR A 86 -9.68 7.57 0.03
CA THR A 86 -10.65 8.67 0.05
C THR A 86 -10.00 9.97 0.52
N GLU A 87 -9.24 9.94 1.62
CA GLU A 87 -8.56 11.09 2.20
C GLU A 87 -7.49 11.66 1.25
N LEU A 88 -6.65 10.81 0.67
CA LEU A 88 -5.64 11.20 -0.32
C LEU A 88 -6.28 11.77 -1.60
N SER A 89 -7.39 11.19 -2.06
CA SER A 89 -8.13 11.70 -3.23
C SER A 89 -8.69 13.10 -2.97
N LEU A 90 -9.23 13.34 -1.78
CA LEU A 90 -9.69 14.67 -1.36
C LEU A 90 -8.53 15.67 -1.27
N LYS A 91 -7.39 15.25 -0.71
CA LYS A 91 -6.19 16.10 -0.64
C LYS A 91 -5.68 16.48 -2.03
N LEU A 92 -5.65 15.52 -2.95
CA LEU A 92 -5.27 15.73 -4.35
C LEU A 92 -6.17 16.76 -5.03
N GLU A 93 -7.50 16.64 -4.85
CA GLU A 93 -8.46 17.60 -5.40
C GLU A 93 -8.20 19.02 -4.89
N ASN A 94 -7.99 19.17 -3.58
CA ASN A 94 -7.70 20.47 -2.97
C ASN A 94 -6.40 21.09 -3.52
N LEU A 95 -5.36 20.29 -3.74
CA LEU A 95 -4.10 20.77 -4.32
C LEU A 95 -4.26 21.20 -5.78
N HIS A 96 -4.97 20.43 -6.59
CA HIS A 96 -5.29 20.84 -7.96
C HIS A 96 -6.05 22.17 -8.00
N GLN A 97 -6.99 22.38 -7.08
CA GLN A 97 -7.69 23.66 -6.95
C GLN A 97 -6.74 24.79 -6.56
N ALA A 98 -5.82 24.56 -5.62
CA ALA A 98 -4.83 25.55 -5.20
C ALA A 98 -3.87 25.94 -6.34
N ILE A 99 -3.37 24.96 -7.10
CA ILE A 99 -2.52 25.19 -8.28
C ILE A 99 -3.29 25.99 -9.34
N ALA A 100 -4.53 25.60 -9.65
CA ALA A 100 -5.36 26.31 -10.61
C ALA A 100 -5.63 27.77 -10.17
N GLN A 101 -5.83 28.02 -8.87
CA GLN A 101 -5.97 29.38 -8.35
C GLN A 101 -4.68 30.19 -8.53
N LYS A 102 -3.50 29.62 -8.26
CA LYS A 102 -2.22 30.30 -8.46
C LYS A 102 -1.94 30.61 -9.93
N HIS A 103 -2.23 29.67 -10.85
CA HIS A 103 -2.13 29.95 -12.29
C HIS A 103 -3.03 31.09 -12.73
N ARG A 104 -4.27 31.18 -12.23
CA ARG A 104 -5.17 32.32 -12.54
C ARG A 104 -4.59 33.66 -12.07
N ILE A 105 -3.89 33.68 -10.93
CA ILE A 105 -3.21 34.88 -10.43
C ILE A 105 -2.04 35.24 -11.36
N LEU A 106 -1.24 34.25 -11.73
CA LEU A 106 -0.10 34.43 -12.62
C LEU A 106 -0.53 34.94 -14.02
N ASP A 107 -1.59 34.36 -14.60
CA ASP A 107 -2.17 34.79 -15.87
C ASP A 107 -2.65 36.25 -15.82
N ARG A 108 -3.26 36.64 -14.70
CA ARG A 108 -3.66 38.03 -14.47
C ARG A 108 -2.44 38.96 -14.45
N ILE A 109 -1.40 38.61 -13.69
CA ILE A 109 -0.16 39.39 -13.61
C ILE A 109 0.47 39.56 -15.00
N HIS A 110 0.62 38.47 -15.76
CA HIS A 110 1.16 38.52 -17.12
C HIS A 110 0.31 39.34 -18.08
N LYS A 111 -1.02 39.28 -17.94
CA LYS A 111 -1.93 40.11 -18.74
C LYS A 111 -1.71 41.60 -18.49
N TYR A 112 -1.54 42.03 -17.25
CA TYR A 112 -1.30 43.44 -16.91
C TYR A 112 0.11 43.90 -17.30
N ALA A 113 1.12 43.02 -17.23
CA ALA A 113 2.50 43.33 -17.62
C ALA A 113 2.68 43.58 -19.14
N ASN A 114 1.78 43.09 -19.99
CA ASN A 114 1.86 43.19 -21.45
C ASN A 114 0.92 44.24 -22.08
N ILE A 115 0.26 45.08 -21.28
CA ILE A 115 -0.57 46.18 -21.81
C ILE A 115 0.37 47.33 -22.23
N PRO A 116 0.36 47.78 -23.49
CA PRO A 116 1.10 48.98 -23.89
C PRO A 116 0.58 50.17 -23.09
N ILE A 117 1.46 50.88 -22.39
CA ILE A 117 1.11 52.12 -21.69
C ILE A 117 0.72 53.13 -22.77
N ALA A 118 -0.59 53.28 -23.00
CA ALA A 118 -1.11 54.37 -23.78
C ALA A 118 -0.95 55.64 -22.95
N ASP A 119 -0.22 56.58 -23.53
CA ASP A 119 0.18 57.86 -22.95
C ASP A 119 -0.98 58.57 -22.21
N GLU A 120 -0.60 59.30 -21.17
CA GLU A 120 -1.44 60.19 -20.35
C GLU A 120 -2.39 59.54 -19.32
N ARG A 121 -1.84 59.13 -18.18
CA ARG A 121 -2.34 59.54 -16.84
C ARG A 121 -1.31 59.20 -15.77
N SER A 122 -0.92 60.23 -15.03
CA SER A 122 -0.24 60.15 -13.74
C SER A 122 -1.08 59.31 -12.78
N ASP A 123 -0.55 58.16 -12.39
CA ASP A 123 -0.52 57.62 -11.03
C ASP A 123 0.30 56.33 -11.12
N GLU A 124 1.21 56.13 -10.17
CA GLU A 124 2.16 55.01 -10.11
C GLU A 124 1.43 53.67 -9.96
N GLU A 125 0.88 53.09 -11.04
CA GLU A 125 0.50 51.68 -11.04
C GLU A 125 1.77 50.84 -11.16
N GLU A 126 2.29 50.39 -10.01
CA GLU A 126 3.42 49.46 -9.91
C GLU A 126 3.13 48.19 -10.74
N THR A 127 3.82 48.06 -11.88
CA THR A 127 3.92 46.78 -12.57
C THR A 127 4.40 45.72 -11.58
N PRO A 128 3.77 44.53 -11.49
CA PRO A 128 4.19 43.49 -10.56
C PRO A 128 5.68 43.18 -10.72
N SER A 129 6.43 43.25 -9.62
CA SER A 129 7.87 43.00 -9.67
C SER A 129 8.15 41.59 -10.17
N ARG A 130 9.24 41.41 -10.91
CA ARG A 130 9.74 40.09 -11.36
C ARG A 130 9.85 39.10 -10.18
N GLU A 131 10.19 39.60 -9.00
CA GLU A 131 10.27 38.85 -7.75
C GLU A 131 8.91 38.27 -7.32
N SER A 132 7.82 38.98 -7.57
CA SER A 132 6.45 38.52 -7.25
C SER A 132 6.00 37.38 -8.16
N ILE A 133 6.40 37.41 -9.43
CA ILE A 133 6.15 36.34 -10.41
C ILE A 133 6.93 35.09 -9.99
N GLU A 134 8.24 35.23 -9.79
CA GLU A 134 9.13 34.13 -9.40
C GLU A 134 8.68 33.47 -8.09
N PHE A 135 8.21 34.25 -7.11
CA PHE A 135 7.65 33.72 -5.87
C PHE A 135 6.42 32.83 -6.09
N ILE A 136 5.50 33.22 -6.98
CA ILE A 136 4.31 32.42 -7.29
C ILE A 136 4.69 31.13 -8.03
N GLU A 137 5.64 31.20 -8.96
CA GLU A 137 6.14 30.03 -9.70
C GLU A 137 6.79 29.01 -8.78
N VAL A 138 7.61 29.46 -7.81
CA VAL A 138 8.20 28.57 -6.79
C VAL A 138 7.13 27.89 -5.95
N GLN A 139 6.05 28.61 -5.59
CA GLN A 139 4.94 28.00 -4.85
C GLN A 139 4.15 26.99 -5.68
N ILE A 140 3.95 27.25 -6.98
CA ILE A 140 3.32 26.29 -7.89
C ILE A 140 4.16 25.02 -7.96
N ALA A 141 5.47 25.15 -8.20
CA ALA A 141 6.38 24.00 -8.27
C ALA A 141 6.39 23.18 -6.96
N ALA A 142 6.32 23.84 -5.80
CA ALA A 142 6.22 23.15 -4.51
C ALA A 142 4.93 22.33 -4.39
N LEU A 143 3.79 22.88 -4.83
CA LEU A 143 2.51 22.17 -4.83
C LEU A 143 2.49 21.02 -5.84
N GLU A 144 3.09 21.19 -7.02
CA GLU A 144 3.22 20.14 -8.03
C GLU A 144 4.04 18.95 -7.51
N ASN A 145 5.11 19.22 -6.76
CA ASN A 145 5.86 18.16 -6.08
C ASN A 145 4.99 17.41 -5.06
N GLU A 146 4.17 18.13 -4.27
CA GLU A 146 3.25 17.49 -3.32
C GLU A 146 2.16 16.65 -4.02
N VAL A 147 1.67 17.12 -5.17
CA VAL A 147 0.74 16.36 -6.04
C VAL A 147 1.38 15.05 -6.50
N MET A 148 2.64 15.09 -6.95
CA MET A 148 3.36 13.89 -7.38
C MET A 148 3.53 12.88 -6.24
N GLU A 149 3.80 13.34 -5.02
CA GLU A 149 3.89 12.46 -3.85
C GLU A 149 2.55 11.80 -3.52
N ILE A 150 1.44 12.54 -3.59
CA ILE A 150 0.10 12.02 -3.29
C ILE A 150 -0.37 11.04 -4.37
N ILE A 151 -0.09 11.32 -5.65
CA ILE A 151 -0.39 10.38 -6.75
C ILE A 151 0.33 9.05 -6.52
N SER A 152 1.63 9.11 -6.18
CA SER A 152 2.43 7.92 -5.89
C SER A 152 1.84 7.10 -4.71
N GLN A 153 1.37 7.78 -3.66
CA GLN A 153 0.69 7.12 -2.54
C GLN A 153 -0.66 6.53 -2.95
N LEU A 154 -1.47 7.24 -3.72
CA LEU A 154 -2.76 6.76 -4.21
C LEU A 154 -2.60 5.50 -5.07
N ASP A 155 -1.63 5.49 -5.97
CA ASP A 155 -1.34 4.33 -6.82
C ASP A 155 -0.96 3.12 -5.97
N LEU A 156 -0.14 3.33 -4.93
CA LEU A 156 0.18 2.29 -3.96
C LEU A 156 -1.08 1.74 -3.28
N TYR A 157 -1.91 2.57 -2.67
CA TYR A 157 -3.10 2.14 -1.93
C TYR A 157 -4.16 1.49 -2.83
N LYS A 158 -4.32 1.95 -4.08
CA LYS A 158 -5.20 1.30 -5.06
C LYS A 158 -4.70 -0.08 -5.45
N ASN A 159 -3.39 -0.23 -5.67
CA ASN A 159 -2.80 -1.54 -5.97
C ASN A 159 -2.98 -2.51 -4.79
N ILE A 160 -2.78 -2.04 -3.55
CA ILE A 160 -3.05 -2.82 -2.33
C ILE A 160 -4.50 -3.27 -2.28
N GLN A 161 -5.45 -2.37 -2.52
CA GLN A 161 -6.88 -2.70 -2.52
C GLN A 161 -7.21 -3.74 -3.59
N GLN A 162 -6.63 -3.62 -4.78
CA GLN A 162 -6.85 -4.59 -5.84
C GLN A 162 -6.25 -5.96 -5.49
N GLU A 163 -5.07 -6.00 -4.87
CA GLU A 163 -4.44 -7.23 -4.44
C GLU A 163 -5.17 -7.91 -3.29
N SER A 164 -5.72 -7.16 -2.33
CA SER A 164 -6.54 -7.73 -1.27
C SER A 164 -7.83 -8.34 -1.83
N ILE A 165 -8.48 -7.68 -2.80
CA ILE A 165 -9.62 -8.22 -3.55
C ILE A 165 -9.23 -9.51 -4.28
N ASN A 166 -8.11 -9.49 -5.00
CA ASN A 166 -7.63 -10.68 -5.73
C ASN A 166 -7.30 -11.83 -4.77
N LEU A 167 -6.70 -11.53 -3.61
CA LEU A 167 -6.37 -12.54 -2.60
C LEU A 167 -7.66 -13.15 -2.04
N SER A 168 -8.67 -12.33 -1.70
CA SER A 168 -9.99 -12.80 -1.27
C SER A 168 -10.67 -13.67 -2.34
N GLN A 169 -10.61 -13.28 -3.62
CA GLN A 169 -11.16 -14.07 -4.73
C GLN A 169 -10.37 -15.36 -4.97
N SER A 170 -9.05 -15.35 -4.81
CA SER A 170 -8.22 -16.56 -4.93
C SER A 170 -8.42 -17.53 -3.75
N LEU A 171 -8.87 -17.01 -2.61
CA LEU A 171 -9.23 -17.74 -1.42
C LEU A 171 -10.71 -18.17 -1.42
N ASP A 172 -11.44 -18.10 -2.55
CA ASP A 172 -12.75 -18.76 -2.74
C ASP A 172 -12.73 -20.30 -2.52
N LEU A 173 -11.57 -20.85 -2.13
CA LEU A 173 -11.50 -22.00 -1.23
C LEU A 173 -12.49 -21.91 -0.06
N ASP A 174 -12.87 -20.73 0.42
CA ASP A 174 -13.87 -20.57 1.48
C ASP A 174 -15.29 -20.96 1.02
N GLU A 175 -15.64 -20.78 -0.26
CA GLU A 175 -16.93 -21.24 -0.77
C GLU A 175 -16.95 -22.77 -0.92
N ASP A 176 -15.86 -23.36 -1.43
CA ASP A 176 -15.68 -24.82 -1.49
C ASP A 176 -15.56 -25.45 -0.10
N ILE A 177 -14.84 -24.83 0.84
CA ILE A 177 -14.71 -25.27 2.23
C ILE A 177 -16.06 -25.11 2.94
N GLN A 178 -16.82 -24.03 2.68
CA GLN A 178 -18.17 -23.89 3.19
C GLN A 178 -19.13 -24.92 2.58
N LEU A 179 -18.98 -25.26 1.30
CA LEU A 179 -19.76 -26.30 0.63
C LEU A 179 -19.45 -27.68 1.22
N ILE A 180 -18.16 -27.99 1.44
CA ILE A 180 -17.69 -29.19 2.12
C ILE A 180 -18.18 -29.21 3.57
N ALA A 181 -18.12 -28.10 4.30
CA ALA A 181 -18.58 -28.00 5.68
C ALA A 181 -20.10 -28.22 5.78
N ARG A 182 -20.89 -27.61 4.90
CA ARG A 182 -22.34 -27.83 4.80
C ARG A 182 -22.65 -29.29 4.42
N GLY A 183 -21.91 -29.86 3.47
CA GLY A 183 -22.02 -31.26 3.07
C GLY A 183 -21.70 -32.23 4.22
N MET A 184 -20.63 -31.95 4.97
CA MET A 184 -20.23 -32.71 6.16
C MET A 184 -21.25 -32.60 7.30
N GLN A 185 -21.85 -31.42 7.48
CA GLN A 185 -22.90 -31.21 8.47
C GLN A 185 -24.18 -31.96 8.11
N LYS A 186 -24.58 -31.90 6.83
CA LYS A 186 -25.72 -32.67 6.32
C LYS A 186 -25.49 -34.18 6.42
N LEU A 187 -24.30 -34.68 6.08
CA LEU A 187 -23.94 -36.09 6.22
C LEU A 187 -23.97 -36.54 7.69
N LYS A 188 -23.54 -35.68 8.62
CA LYS A 188 -23.62 -35.96 10.06
C LYS A 188 -25.06 -36.10 10.55
N GLU A 189 -26.00 -35.35 9.98
CA GLU A 189 -27.42 -35.36 10.34
C GLU A 189 -28.16 -36.54 9.69
N GLU A 190 -27.86 -36.85 8.43
CA GLU A 190 -28.56 -37.87 7.64
C GLU A 190 -27.94 -39.27 7.78
N ASN A 191 -26.62 -39.39 7.90
CA ASN A 191 -25.91 -40.68 8.02
C ASN A 191 -24.62 -40.61 8.88
N PRO A 192 -24.74 -40.72 10.22
CA PRO A 192 -23.63 -40.51 11.16
C PRO A 192 -22.45 -41.49 11.00
N GLU A 193 -22.70 -42.73 10.60
CA GLU A 193 -21.64 -43.73 10.42
C GLU A 193 -20.73 -43.41 9.22
N ASP A 194 -21.32 -42.89 8.13
CA ASP A 194 -20.57 -42.45 6.96
C ASP A 194 -19.73 -41.21 7.29
N PHE A 195 -20.29 -40.27 8.08
CA PHE A 195 -19.55 -39.11 8.56
C PHE A 195 -18.29 -39.51 9.36
N ASP A 196 -18.41 -40.47 10.29
CA ASP A 196 -17.26 -40.95 11.07
C ASP A 196 -16.23 -41.71 10.24
N THR A 197 -16.66 -42.34 9.14
CA THR A 197 -15.78 -42.98 8.17
C THR A 197 -15.00 -41.95 7.36
N VAL A 198 -15.68 -40.96 6.79
CA VAL A 198 -15.05 -39.84 6.05
C VAL A 198 -14.07 -39.08 6.95
N LYS A 199 -14.46 -38.80 8.19
CA LYS A 199 -13.60 -38.12 9.18
C LYS A 199 -12.33 -38.90 9.50
N ARG A 200 -12.38 -40.23 9.57
CA ARG A 200 -11.20 -41.08 9.75
C ARG A 200 -10.28 -41.03 8.54
N VAL A 201 -10.83 -41.09 7.33
CA VAL A 201 -10.05 -40.99 6.08
C VAL A 201 -9.33 -39.66 6.00
N LEU A 202 -10.04 -38.54 6.23
CA LEU A 202 -9.45 -37.20 6.20
C LEU A 202 -8.29 -37.04 7.20
N ARG A 203 -8.44 -37.55 8.43
CA ARG A 203 -7.36 -37.56 9.43
C ARG A 203 -6.15 -38.38 8.98
N SER A 204 -6.37 -39.52 8.32
CA SER A 204 -5.28 -40.35 7.81
C SER A 204 -4.54 -39.68 6.64
N MET A 205 -5.26 -38.95 5.79
CA MET A 205 -4.69 -38.19 4.69
C MET A 205 -3.88 -36.99 5.19
N SER A 206 -4.41 -36.23 6.15
CA SER A 206 -3.69 -35.11 6.78
C SER A 206 -2.38 -35.58 7.41
N LYS A 207 -2.41 -36.69 8.15
CA LYS A 207 -1.21 -37.24 8.78
C LYS A 207 -0.14 -37.69 7.78
N LYS A 208 -0.54 -38.26 6.64
CA LYS A 208 0.40 -38.62 5.56
C LYS A 208 1.03 -37.40 4.92
N ALA A 209 0.25 -36.34 4.67
CA ALA A 209 0.76 -35.10 4.10
C ALA A 209 1.82 -34.45 5.02
N ASP A 210 1.58 -34.43 6.34
CA ASP A 210 2.53 -33.90 7.33
C ASP A 210 3.83 -34.72 7.42
N GLU A 211 3.78 -36.03 7.14
CA GLU A 211 4.95 -36.92 7.10
C GLU A 211 5.76 -36.76 5.81
N GLU A 212 5.12 -36.43 4.69
CA GLU A 212 5.78 -36.16 3.40
C GLU A 212 6.48 -34.80 3.40
N LEU A 213 5.92 -33.78 4.06
CA LEU A 213 6.52 -32.43 4.20
C LEU A 213 7.77 -32.39 5.09
N LYS A 214 8.05 -33.45 5.86
CA LYS A 214 9.22 -33.57 6.76
C LYS A 214 10.39 -34.35 6.17
N LYS A 215 10.28 -34.84 4.93
CA LYS A 215 11.35 -35.52 4.19
C LYS A 215 12.06 -34.57 3.23
#